data_AF-A0A7K0PPN9-F1
#
_entry.id   AF-A0A7K0PPN9-F1
#
_cell.length_a   1.000
_cell.length_b   1.000
_cell.length_c   1.000
_cell.angle_alpha   90.00
_cell.angle_beta   90.00
_cell.angle_gamma   90.00
#
_symmetry.space_group_name_H-M   'P 1'
#
loop_
_entity.id
_entity.type
_entity.pdbx_description
1 polymer ?
#
loop_
_entity_poly.entity_id
_entity_poly.type
_entity_poly.pdbx_seq_one_letter_code
_entity_poly.pdbx_strand_id
1 'polypeptide(L)' 'WPEGSVVPTPPHWGGFRVIPDSIEFWQGRYSRLHDRIRYHRADTKSDWDMQRYFP' A
#
# COMPACT_ATOMS: atom_id res chain seq x y z
N TRP A 1 -4.66 34.80 -11.57
CA TRP A 1 -3.80 34.89 -10.39
C TRP A 1 -2.55 35.68 -10.78
N PRO A 2 -2.29 36.83 -10.16
CA PRO A 2 -1.09 37.61 -10.47
C PRO A 2 0.16 36.78 -10.24
N GLU A 3 1.20 37.01 -11.04
CA GLU A 3 2.52 36.40 -10.84
C GLU A 3 3.05 36.77 -9.44
N GLY A 4 3.48 35.77 -8.66
CA GLY A 4 3.91 35.96 -7.27
C GLY A 4 2.80 35.85 -6.20
N SER A 5 1.55 35.57 -6.57
CA SER A 5 0.49 35.28 -5.59
C SER A 5 0.43 33.81 -5.16
N VAL A 6 0.17 33.57 -3.88
CA VAL A 6 0.00 32.20 -3.34
C VAL A 6 -1.42 31.72 -3.62
N VAL A 7 -1.55 30.56 -4.26
CA VAL A 7 -2.85 29.91 -4.48
C VAL A 7 -3.21 29.14 -3.20
N PRO A 8 -4.34 29.47 -2.53
CA PRO A 8 -4.73 28.76 -1.33
C PRO A 8 -5.24 27.36 -1.68
N THR A 9 -4.91 26.39 -0.83
CA THR A 9 -5.43 25.03 -0.93
C THR A 9 -6.93 25.03 -0.60
N PRO A 10 -7.82 24.47 -1.46
CA PRO A 10 -9.24 24.41 -1.17
C PRO A 10 -9.54 23.65 0.14
N PRO A 11 -10.57 24.04 0.93
CA PRO A 11 -10.86 23.38 2.22
C PRO A 11 -11.17 21.88 2.14
N HIS A 12 -11.62 21.40 0.97
CA HIS A 12 -11.91 19.99 0.70
C HIS A 12 -10.74 19.24 0.06
N TRP A 13 -9.65 19.94 -0.27
CA TRP A 13 -8.48 19.34 -0.89
C TRP A 13 -7.62 18.70 0.19
N GLY A 14 -7.30 17.42 -0.02
CA GLY A 14 -6.54 16.61 0.91
C GLY A 14 -6.22 15.27 0.28
N GLY A 15 -5.98 14.27 1.11
CA GLY A 15 -5.66 12.92 0.65
C GLY A 15 -6.28 11.85 1.55
N PHE A 16 -6.29 10.63 1.04
CA PHE A 16 -6.72 9.45 1.78
C PHE A 16 -5.50 8.66 2.24
N ARG A 17 -5.58 8.10 3.44
CA ARG A 17 -4.60 7.13 3.95
C ARG A 17 -5.23 5.75 3.92
N VAL A 18 -4.66 4.84 3.13
CA VAL A 18 -4.99 3.42 3.21
C VAL A 18 -4.23 2.81 4.36
N ILE A 19 -4.95 2.19 5.29
CA ILE A 19 -4.35 1.36 6.35
C ILE A 19 -4.57 -0.09 5.93
N PRO A 20 -3.53 -0.81 5.50
CA PRO A 20 -3.71 -2.14 4.96
C PRO A 20 -3.95 -3.16 6.09
N ASP A 21 -4.90 -4.06 5.84
CA ASP A 21 -5.06 -5.31 6.60
C ASP A 21 -4.26 -6.45 5.96
N SER A 22 -3.90 -6.31 4.67
CA SER A 22 -3.01 -7.24 3.97
C SER A 22 -2.15 -6.54 2.91
N ILE A 23 -0.96 -7.10 2.67
CA ILE A 23 0.00 -6.67 1.64
C ILE A 23 0.58 -7.93 1.00
N GLU A 24 0.56 -8.03 -0.33
CA GLU A 24 1.19 -9.14 -1.06
C GLU A 24 2.35 -8.63 -1.91
N PHE A 25 3.53 -9.20 -1.69
CA PHE A 25 4.71 -8.99 -2.51
C PHE A 25 4.81 -10.13 -3.52
N TRP A 26 4.80 -9.76 -4.79
CA TRP A 26 4.90 -10.68 -5.90
C TRP A 26 6.22 -10.44 -6.65
N GLN A 27 7.06 -11.48 -6.72
CA GLN A 27 8.34 -11.41 -7.41
C GLN A 27 8.39 -12.39 -8.59
N GLY A 28 8.68 -11.83 -9.77
CA GLY A 28 8.91 -12.57 -11.01
C GLY A 28 10.12 -13.50 -10.92
N ARG A 29 9.99 -14.75 -11.39
CA ARG A 29 11.10 -15.69 -11.61
C ARG A 29 11.03 -16.23 -13.03
N TYR A 30 12.18 -16.52 -13.64
CA TYR A 30 12.28 -17.06 -15.01
C TYR A 30 11.54 -18.39 -15.19
N SER A 31 11.47 -19.22 -14.14
CA SER A 31 10.81 -20.52 -14.15
C SER A 31 9.28 -20.48 -14.09
N ARG A 32 8.65 -19.29 -14.13
CA ARG A 32 7.21 -19.06 -13.86
C ARG A 32 6.75 -19.46 -12.45
N LEU A 33 7.68 -19.93 -11.60
CA LEU A 33 7.43 -20.18 -10.19
C LEU A 33 7.65 -18.88 -9.43
N HIS A 34 6.61 -18.05 -9.40
CA HIS A 34 6.63 -16.76 -8.72
C HIS A 34 6.71 -16.91 -7.22
N ASP A 35 7.55 -16.08 -6.59
CA ASP A 35 7.56 -15.94 -5.14
C ASP A 35 6.42 -15.00 -4.74
N ARG A 36 5.51 -15.51 -3.91
CA ARG A 36 4.37 -14.75 -3.37
C ARG A 36 4.47 -14.76 -1.86
N ILE A 37 4.74 -13.59 -1.27
CA ILE A 37 4.79 -13.41 0.18
C ILE A 37 3.66 -12.47 0.57
N ARG A 38 2.74 -12.94 1.41
CA ARG A 38 1.64 -12.14 1.93
C ARG A 38 1.87 -11.85 3.40
N TYR A 39 1.74 -10.59 3.76
CA TYR A 39 1.57 -10.14 5.13
C TYR A 39 0.09 -9.85 5.36
N HIS A 40 -0.44 -10.28 6.50
CA HIS A 40 -1.82 -10.01 6.89
C HIS A 40 -1.92 -9.83 8.40
N ARG A 41 -2.98 -9.16 8.86
CA ARG A 41 -3.30 -8.96 10.27
C ARG A 41 -4.81 -8.87 10.44
N ALA A 42 -5.31 -9.27 11.62
CA ALA A 42 -6.75 -9.26 11.90
C ALA A 42 -7.33 -7.85 12.00
N ASP A 43 -6.55 -6.91 12.53
CA ASP A 43 -6.89 -5.49 12.61
C ASP A 43 -5.62 -4.62 12.62
N THR A 44 -5.80 -3.29 12.68
CA THR A 44 -4.69 -2.34 12.61
C THR A 44 -3.78 -2.32 13.85
N LYS A 45 -4.18 -2.99 14.94
CA LYS A 45 -3.44 -3.07 16.21
C LYS A 45 -2.71 -4.40 16.39
N SER A 46 -3.11 -5.41 15.63
CA SER A 46 -2.52 -6.74 15.64
C SER A 46 -1.16 -6.74 14.94
N ASP A 47 -0.29 -7.64 15.37
CA ASP A 47 0.97 -7.92 14.70
C ASP A 47 0.72 -8.52 13.31
N TRP A 48 1.75 -8.45 12.46
CA TRP A 48 1.71 -9.00 11.11
C TRP A 48 2.09 -10.47 11.09
N ASP A 49 1.23 -11.28 10.47
CA ASP A 49 1.53 -12.66 10.13
C ASP A 49 1.97 -12.79 8.67
N MET A 50 3.06 -13.53 8.45
CA MET A 50 3.65 -13.75 7.13
C MET A 50 3.34 -15.17 6.62
N GLN A 51 2.86 -15.26 5.38
CA GLN A 51 2.64 -16.53 4.68
C GLN A 51 3.27 -16.49 3.29
N ARG A 52 3.87 -17.62 2.88
CA ARG A 52 4.35 -17.80 1.50
C ARG A 52 3.35 -18.65 0.73
N TYR A 53 2.90 -18.15 -0.40
CA TYR A 53 2.03 -18.87 -1.32
C TYR A 53 2.87 -19.49 -2.43
N PHE A 54 2.57 -20.74 -2.77
CA PHE A 54 3.10 -21.36 -3.98
C PHE A 54 2.22 -20.96 -5.18
N PRO A 55 2.82 -20.72 -6.35
CA PRO A 55 2.09 -20.50 -7.61
C PRO A 55 1.43 -21.78 -8.12
#